data_AF-A0A5M6IC35-F1
#
_entry.id   AF-A0A5M6IC35-F1
#
_cell.length_a   1.000
_cell.length_b   1.000
_cell.length_c   1.000
_cell.angle_alpha   90.00
_cell.angle_beta   90.00
_cell.angle_gamma   90.00
#
_symmetry.space_group_name_H-M   'P 1'
#
loop_
_entity.id
_entity.type
_entity.pdbx_description
1 polymer ?
#
loop_
_entity_poly.entity_id
_entity_poly.type
_entity_poly.pdbx_seq_one_letter_code
_entity_poly.pdbx_strand_id
1 'polypeptide(L)'
;MVVFTDGGAIWWLRLLRPGFRHVFIAVRRPGHWVIVDPLAHRMRVDLVPTADAADLAAWYRAQGLTVVATETRAPPRKEAPWAPLTCVEVVKRLLGLHARWVWTPYALYRALGGESGGTR
;
A
#
# COMPACT_ATOMS: atom_id res chain seq x y z
N MET A 1 3.74 -3.28 5.73
CA MET A 1 2.64 -3.99 5.03
C MET A 1 1.89 -3.01 4.14
N VAL A 2 1.31 -3.50 3.05
CA VAL A 2 0.52 -2.70 2.09
C VAL A 2 -0.93 -3.15 2.17
N VAL A 3 -1.85 -2.20 2.19
CA VAL A 3 -3.29 -2.47 2.37
C VAL A 3 -4.06 -1.92 1.17
N PHE A 4 -4.91 -2.75 0.60
CA PHE A 4 -5.73 -2.45 -0.58
C PHE A 4 -7.20 -2.41 -0.20
N THR A 5 -7.92 -1.45 -0.79
CA THR A 5 -9.33 -1.19 -0.52
C THR A 5 -10.00 -0.56 -1.74
N ASP A 6 -11.33 -0.41 -1.71
CA ASP A 6 -12.09 0.32 -2.73
C ASP A 6 -12.03 1.85 -2.57
N GLY A 7 -11.56 2.33 -1.42
CA GLY A 7 -11.35 3.77 -1.17
C GLY A 7 -12.64 4.59 -1.11
N GLY A 8 -12.49 5.91 -1.23
CA GLY A 8 -13.58 6.89 -1.27
C GLY A 8 -13.99 7.28 -2.70
N ALA A 9 -15.26 7.68 -2.86
CA ALA A 9 -16.03 7.75 -4.12
C ALA A 9 -15.51 8.74 -5.19
N ILE A 10 -14.40 8.43 -5.85
CA ILE A 10 -14.02 9.07 -7.11
C ILE A 10 -14.55 8.20 -8.27
N TRP A 11 -15.44 8.77 -9.08
CA TRP A 11 -16.22 8.02 -10.07
C TRP A 11 -15.38 7.24 -11.08
N TRP A 12 -14.22 7.76 -11.52
CA TRP A 12 -13.35 7.09 -12.49
C TRP A 12 -12.60 5.88 -11.90
N LEU A 13 -12.46 5.80 -10.58
CA LEU A 13 -11.89 4.62 -9.91
C LEU A 13 -12.78 3.37 -10.07
N ARG A 14 -14.04 3.52 -10.50
CA ARG A 14 -14.94 2.38 -10.80
C ARG A 14 -14.43 1.51 -11.94
N LEU A 15 -13.56 2.03 -12.81
CA LEU A 15 -12.90 1.26 -13.87
C LEU A 15 -11.83 0.29 -13.32
N LEU A 16 -11.31 0.55 -12.11
CA LEU A 16 -10.32 -0.32 -11.47
C LEU A 16 -11.00 -1.55 -10.84
N ARG A 17 -10.21 -2.63 -10.71
CA ARG A 17 -10.65 -3.91 -10.13
C ARG A 17 -11.26 -3.67 -8.73
N PRO A 18 -12.49 -4.18 -8.45
CA PRO A 18 -13.06 -4.14 -7.11
C PRO A 18 -12.12 -4.75 -6.05
N GLY A 19 -12.06 -4.15 -4.88
CA GLY A 19 -11.09 -4.43 -3.80
C GLY A 19 -9.71 -3.79 -4.01
N PHE A 20 -9.45 -3.20 -5.18
CA PHE A 20 -8.13 -2.67 -5.58
C PHE A 20 -8.26 -1.31 -6.29
N ARG A 21 -9.00 -0.38 -5.69
CA ARG A 21 -9.17 0.98 -6.20
C ARG A 21 -8.33 2.01 -5.45
N HIS A 22 -7.87 1.67 -4.25
CA HIS A 22 -6.98 2.47 -3.43
C HIS A 22 -5.95 1.59 -2.72
N VAL A 23 -4.82 2.19 -2.39
CA VAL A 23 -3.74 1.52 -1.66
C VAL A 23 -3.09 2.51 -0.69
N PHE A 24 -2.82 2.03 0.52
CA PHE A 24 -2.03 2.74 1.52
C PHE A 24 -1.02 1.77 2.15
N ILE A 25 -0.10 2.31 2.94
CA ILE A 25 0.98 1.52 3.54
C ILE A 25 1.06 1.79 5.04
N ALA A 26 1.29 0.72 5.81
CA ALA A 26 1.70 0.79 7.19
C ALA A 26 3.18 0.37 7.29
N VAL A 27 4.03 1.28 7.76
CA VAL A 27 5.47 1.11 7.91
C VAL A 27 5.79 0.92 9.39
N ARG A 28 6.47 -0.18 9.73
CA ARG A 28 6.85 -0.47 11.10
C ARG A 28 7.99 0.43 11.54
N ARG A 29 7.87 1.03 12.73
CA ARG A 29 8.92 1.77 13.42
C ARG A 29 9.00 1.25 14.87
N PRO A 30 10.07 1.59 15.62
CA PRO A 30 10.17 1.18 17.02
C PRO A 30 8.93 1.62 17.81
N GLY A 31 8.20 0.65 18.35
CA GLY A 31 7.02 0.88 19.21
C GLY A 31 5.73 1.33 18.53
N HIS A 32 5.70 1.49 17.20
CA HIS A 32 4.48 1.93 16.51
C HIS A 32 4.49 1.60 15.01
N TRP A 33 3.31 1.67 14.41
CA TRP A 33 3.16 1.72 12.95
C TRP A 33 2.89 3.14 12.48
N VAL A 34 3.55 3.53 11.40
CA VAL A 34 3.25 4.76 10.67
C VAL A 34 2.38 4.39 9.47
N ILE A 35 1.12 4.82 9.49
CA ILE A 35 0.22 4.68 8.35
C ILE A 35 0.42 5.89 7.45
N VAL A 36 0.67 5.66 6.17
CA VAL A 36 0.68 6.70 5.14
C VAL A 36 -0.43 6.40 4.14
N ASP A 37 -1.44 7.27 4.13
CA ASP A 37 -2.65 7.14 3.33
C ASP A 37 -2.79 8.35 2.37
N PRO A 38 -2.29 8.21 1.13
CA PRO A 38 -2.36 9.24 0.10
C PRO A 38 -3.77 9.34 -0.49
N LEU A 39 -4.64 10.12 0.12
CA LEU A 39 -5.99 10.40 -0.38
C LEU A 39 -5.93 11.46 -1.49
N ALA A 40 -6.91 11.45 -2.39
CA ALA A 40 -6.93 12.38 -3.53
C ALA A 40 -6.99 13.86 -3.13
N HIS A 41 -7.52 14.20 -1.95
CA HIS A 41 -7.65 15.58 -1.47
C HIS A 41 -6.63 15.94 -0.38
N ARG A 42 -5.93 14.97 0.23
CA ARG A 42 -4.92 15.20 1.28
C ARG A 42 -4.07 13.96 1.49
N MET A 43 -2.85 14.14 1.98
CA MET A 43 -2.06 13.03 2.51
C MET A 43 -2.29 12.89 4.01
N ARG A 44 -2.76 11.72 4.44
CA ARG A 44 -2.94 11.41 5.87
C ARG A 44 -1.77 10.58 6.37
N VAL A 45 -1.27 10.94 7.55
CA VAL A 45 -0.21 10.22 8.25
C VAL A 45 -0.66 10.01 9.69
N ASP A 46 -0.83 8.75 10.09
CA ASP A 46 -1.32 8.38 11.42
C ASP A 46 -0.29 7.47 12.11
N LEU A 47 -0.26 7.53 13.45
CA LEU A 47 0.52 6.63 14.30
C LEU A 47 -0.40 5.64 14.99
N VAL A 48 -0.10 4.34 14.90
CA VAL A 48 -0.81 3.29 15.63
C VAL A 48 0.12 2.67 16.67
N PRO A 49 -0.22 2.74 17.97
CA PRO A 49 0.66 2.34 19.06
C PRO A 49 0.77 0.81 19.28
N THR A 50 0.38 -0.02 18.30
CA THR A 50 0.63 -1.47 18.37
C THR A 50 2.01 -1.81 17.80
N ALA A 51 2.73 -2.74 18.42
CA ALA A 51 3.99 -3.25 17.90
C ALA A 51 3.82 -4.51 17.04
N ASP A 52 2.65 -5.16 17.13
CA ASP A 52 2.39 -6.43 16.48
C ASP A 52 1.88 -6.25 15.04
N ALA A 53 2.54 -6.90 14.10
CA ALA A 53 2.16 -6.92 12.69
C ALA A 53 0.92 -7.78 12.45
N ALA A 54 0.77 -8.89 13.19
CA ALA A 54 -0.32 -9.83 13.04
C ALA A 54 -1.65 -9.18 13.46
N ASP A 55 -1.67 -8.50 14.61
CA ASP A 55 -2.85 -7.81 15.11
C ASP A 55 -3.33 -6.72 14.15
N LEU A 56 -2.41 -5.87 13.67
CA LEU A 56 -2.76 -4.80 12.74
C LEU A 56 -3.25 -5.37 11.41
N ALA A 57 -2.60 -6.41 10.88
CA ALA A 57 -3.02 -7.06 9.65
C ALA A 57 -4.38 -7.75 9.80
N ALA A 58 -4.63 -8.41 10.94
CA ALA A 58 -5.91 -9.04 11.26
C ALA A 58 -7.02 -7.99 11.37
N TRP A 59 -6.75 -6.86 12.03
CA TRP A 59 -7.70 -5.75 12.14
C TRP A 59 -8.13 -5.20 10.78
N TYR A 60 -7.21 -5.03 9.83
CA TYR A 60 -7.55 -4.62 8.47
C TYR A 60 -8.33 -5.70 7.70
N ARG A 61 -7.93 -6.97 7.83
CA ARG A 61 -8.65 -8.09 7.18
C ARG A 61 -10.07 -8.25 7.71
N ALA A 62 -10.30 -8.02 9.00
CA ALA A 62 -11.63 -8.04 9.60
C ALA A 62 -12.58 -6.99 9.02
N GLN A 63 -12.05 -5.92 8.42
CA GLN A 63 -12.81 -4.91 7.67
C GLN A 63 -12.98 -5.25 6.18
N GLY A 64 -12.61 -6.46 5.76
CA GLY A 64 -12.65 -6.89 4.36
C GLY A 64 -11.53 -6.33 3.49
N LEU A 65 -10.48 -5.75 4.08
CA LEU A 65 -9.37 -5.18 3.33
C LEU A 65 -8.33 -6.25 2.98
N THR A 66 -7.71 -6.11 1.81
CA THR A 66 -6.62 -7.01 1.40
C THR A 66 -5.30 -6.48 1.96
N VAL A 67 -4.57 -7.33 2.68
CA VAL A 67 -3.29 -6.98 3.32
C VAL A 67 -2.16 -7.84 2.78
N VAL A 68 -1.12 -7.19 2.26
CA VAL A 68 0.12 -7.84 1.82
C VAL A 68 1.24 -7.49 2.79
N ALA A 69 1.75 -8.49 3.50
CA ALA A 69 2.97 -8.36 4.28
C ALA A 69 4.16 -8.24 3.32
N THR A 70 4.99 -7.22 3.51
CA THR A 70 6.16 -6.96 2.68
C THR A 70 7.12 -6.04 3.43
N GLU A 71 8.34 -5.97 2.92
CA GLU A 71 9.44 -5.21 3.50
C GLU A 71 9.80 -4.00 2.63
N THR A 72 10.25 -2.94 3.27
CA THR A 72 10.85 -1.80 2.58
C THR A 72 12.23 -2.19 2.07
N ARG A 73 12.52 -1.88 0.80
CA ARG A 73 13.81 -2.14 0.17
C ARG A 73 14.65 -0.87 0.19
N ALA A 74 15.97 -1.01 0.27
CA ALA A 74 16.86 0.10 -0.03
C ALA A 74 16.95 0.24 -1.56
N PRO A 75 16.34 1.27 -2.18
CA PRO A 75 16.49 1.47 -3.61
C PRO A 75 17.94 1.87 -3.93
N PRO A 76 18.41 1.65 -5.18
CA PRO A 76 19.69 2.20 -5.61
C PRO A 76 19.68 3.74 -5.42
N ARG A 77 20.85 4.33 -5.13
CA ARG A 77 21.04 5.78 -4.98
C ARG A 77 20.94 6.49 -6.34
N LYS A 78 19.76 6.46 -6.93
CA LYS A 78 19.36 7.05 -8.21
C LYS A 78 17.99 7.67 -8.04
N GLU A 79 17.70 8.74 -8.78
CA GLU A 79 16.39 9.37 -8.73
C GLU A 79 15.31 8.37 -9.16
N ALA A 80 14.19 8.38 -8.43
CA ALA A 80 13.01 7.65 -8.87
C ALA A 80 12.52 8.25 -10.21
N PRO A 81 12.05 7.42 -11.14
CA PRO A 81 11.45 7.91 -12.38
C PRO A 81 10.37 8.96 -12.11
N TRP A 82 10.24 9.95 -13.01
CA TRP A 82 9.12 10.89 -12.96
C TRP A 82 7.80 10.12 -13.09
N ALA A 83 6.85 10.42 -12.22
CA ALA A 83 5.53 9.80 -12.18
C ALA A 83 4.53 10.77 -11.51
N PRO A 84 3.23 10.69 -11.86
CA PRO A 84 2.20 11.45 -11.16
C PRO A 84 2.11 11.04 -9.69
N LEU A 85 1.76 11.99 -8.82
CA LEU A 85 1.55 11.75 -7.39
C LEU A 85 0.25 10.95 -7.19
N THR A 86 0.34 9.64 -7.25
CA THR A 86 -0.76 8.69 -7.05
C THR A 86 -0.56 7.89 -5.78
N CYS A 87 -1.63 7.27 -5.26
CA CYS A 87 -1.52 6.38 -4.11
C CYS A 87 -0.53 5.22 -4.36
N VAL A 88 -0.54 4.65 -5.57
CA VAL A 88 0.41 3.62 -6.00
C VAL A 88 1.84 4.15 -6.01
N GLU A 89 2.08 5.34 -6.55
CA GLU A 89 3.42 5.93 -6.62
C GLU A 89 3.99 6.25 -5.25
N VAL A 90 3.18 6.81 -4.34
CA VAL A 90 3.58 7.05 -2.94
C VAL A 90 3.96 5.74 -2.25
N VAL A 91 3.13 4.70 -2.36
CA VAL A 91 3.44 3.39 -1.76
C VAL A 91 4.69 2.77 -2.38
N LYS A 92 4.87 2.83 -3.71
CA LYS A 92 6.10 2.35 -4.37
C LYS A 92 7.35 3.04 -3.83
N ARG A 93 7.33 4.37 -3.69
CA ARG A 93 8.46 5.14 -3.15
C ARG A 93 8.77 4.80 -1.70
N LEU A 94 7.75 4.64 -0.86
CA LEU A 94 7.92 4.21 0.53
C LEU A 94 8.46 2.78 0.65
N LEU A 95 8.14 1.90 -0.30
CA LEU A 95 8.69 0.55 -0.38
C LEU A 95 10.08 0.48 -1.02
N GLY A 96 10.58 1.56 -1.63
CA GLY A 96 11.82 1.54 -2.41
C GLY A 96 11.69 0.81 -3.75
N LEU A 97 10.49 0.81 -4.37
CA LEU A 97 10.20 0.12 -5.63
C LEU A 97 10.26 1.06 -6.84
N HIS A 98 11.20 0.83 -7.76
CA HIS A 98 11.28 1.54 -9.04
C HIS A 98 10.56 0.75 -10.15
N ALA A 99 9.26 0.49 -9.98
CA ALA A 99 8.45 -0.25 -10.95
C ALA A 99 7.68 0.70 -11.88
N ARG A 100 8.23 0.95 -13.08
CA ARG A 100 7.72 1.91 -14.07
C ARG A 100 6.36 1.55 -14.67
N TRP A 101 6.00 0.27 -14.67
CA TRP A 101 4.77 -0.24 -15.29
C TRP A 101 3.67 -0.54 -14.27
N VAL A 102 3.91 -0.26 -12.99
CA VAL A 102 2.96 -0.48 -11.90
C VAL A 102 2.20 0.82 -11.64
N TRP A 103 1.03 0.91 -12.29
CA TRP A 103 0.19 2.11 -12.30
C TRP A 103 -1.10 1.98 -11.48
N THR A 104 -1.60 0.77 -11.30
CA THR A 104 -2.86 0.51 -10.59
C THR A 104 -2.61 -0.23 -9.28
N PRO A 105 -3.51 -0.09 -8.28
CA PRO A 105 -3.39 -0.85 -7.04
C PRO A 105 -3.34 -2.36 -7.29
N TYR A 106 -4.13 -2.87 -8.24
CA TYR A 106 -4.09 -4.29 -8.59
C TYR A 106 -2.75 -4.71 -9.24
N ALA A 107 -2.16 -3.88 -10.10
CA ALA A 107 -0.84 -4.15 -10.64
C ALA A 107 0.23 -4.18 -9.53
N LEU A 108 0.12 -3.31 -8.54
CA LEU A 108 1.02 -3.30 -7.37
C LEU A 108 0.83 -4.56 -6.53
N TYR A 109 -0.41 -4.96 -6.24
CA TYR A 109 -0.72 -6.21 -5.55
C TYR A 109 -0.06 -7.42 -6.20
N ARG A 110 -0.18 -7.55 -7.53
CA ARG A 110 0.49 -8.64 -8.28
C ARG A 110 2.01 -8.54 -8.20
N ALA A 111 2.57 -7.34 -8.32
CA ALA A 111 4.01 -7.12 -8.23
C ALA A 111 4.60 -7.45 -6.85
N LEU A 112 3.76 -7.40 -5.80
CA LEU A 112 4.12 -7.80 -4.44
C LEU A 112 3.92 -9.29 -4.15
N GLY A 113 3.42 -10.07 -5.12
CA GLY A 113 3.21 -11.52 -4.96
C GLY A 113 1.89 -11.89 -4.27
N GLY A 114 0.87 -11.04 -4.37
CA GLY A 114 -0.43 -11.22 -3.70
C GLY A 114 -1.17 -12.55 -3.98
N GLU A 115 -0.78 -13.32 -5.00
CA GLU A 115 -1.38 -14.63 -5.32
C GLU A 115 -0.52 -15.83 -4.86
N SER A 116 0.64 -15.59 -4.23
CA SER A 116 1.58 -16.64 -3.80
C SER A 116 1.67 -16.83 -2.27
N GLY A 117 0.77 -16.20 -1.50
CA GLY A 117 0.76 -16.23 -0.03
C GLY A 117 -0.33 -17.10 0.62
N GLY A 118 -0.99 -17.96 -0.15
CA GLY A 118 -1.86 -19.01 0.39
C GLY A 118 -1.06 -20.28 0.64
N THR A 119 -0.72 -20.55 1.90
CA THR A 119 0.02 -21.74 2.38
C THR A 119 1.49 -21.83 1.91
N ARG A 120 2.41 -21.41 2.79
CA ARG A 120 3.59 -22.17 3.20
C ARG A 120 4.12 -21.60 4.52
#